data_AF-A0AAX0U7C1-F1
#
_entry.id   AF-A0AAX0U7C1-F1
#
_cell.length_a   1.000
_cell.length_b   1.000
_cell.length_c   1.000
_cell.angle_alpha   90.00
_cell.angle_beta   90.00
_cell.angle_gamma   90.00
#
_symmetry.space_group_name_H-M   'P 1'
#
loop_
_entity.id
_entity.type
_entity.pdbx_description
1 polymer ?
#
loop_
_entity_poly.entity_id
_entity_poly.type
_entity_poly.pdbx_seq_one_letter_code
_entity_poly.pdbx_strand_id
1 'polypeptide(L)'
;MTPRAALVTLLLAAWSAPSVAQALHPGSGAQSVEVGAGSNASGSQSTALGNGAQATGSHSTATGQGSHATGSNSTATGQDANASGTSSTATGQGSQATGSNSTATGQDATASGA
;
A
#
# COMPACT_ATOMS: atom_id res chain seq x y z
N MET A 1 -13.73 -29.02 13.73
CA MET A 1 -13.11 -27.69 13.94
C MET A 1 -13.47 -26.84 12.74
N THR A 2 -14.14 -25.72 13.00
CA THR A 2 -15.19 -25.15 12.14
C THR A 2 -14.69 -24.40 10.90
N PRO A 3 -15.37 -24.51 9.74
CA PRO A 3 -14.99 -23.84 8.50
C PRO A 3 -15.48 -22.39 8.52
N ARG A 4 -14.77 -21.49 9.21
CA ARG A 4 -15.10 -20.04 9.21
C ARG A 4 -14.44 -19.25 8.08
N ALA A 5 -13.56 -19.86 7.28
CA ALA A 5 -12.89 -19.20 6.16
C ALA A 5 -13.68 -19.27 4.84
N ALA A 6 -14.55 -20.28 4.65
CA ALA A 6 -15.25 -20.47 3.37
C ALA A 6 -16.50 -19.58 3.20
N LEU A 7 -17.06 -19.04 4.29
CA LEU A 7 -18.34 -18.32 4.23
C LEU A 7 -18.22 -16.87 3.71
N VAL A 8 -17.03 -16.26 3.76
CA VAL A 8 -16.81 -14.88 3.28
C VAL A 8 -16.48 -14.83 1.80
N THR A 9 -15.81 -15.86 1.27
CA THR A 9 -15.47 -15.94 -0.17
C THR A 9 -16.69 -16.18 -1.06
N LEU A 10 -17.79 -16.73 -0.52
CA LEU A 10 -18.97 -17.08 -1.31
C LEU A 10 -19.97 -15.93 -1.52
N LEU A 11 -19.89 -14.84 -0.74
CA LEU A 11 -20.82 -13.70 -0.88
C LEU A 11 -20.44 -12.73 -2.01
N LEU A 12 -19.19 -12.75 -2.47
CA LEU A 12 -18.68 -11.89 -3.55
C LEU A 12 -18.93 -12.47 -4.96
N ALA A 13 -19.25 -13.76 -5.07
CA ALA A 13 -19.54 -14.40 -6.36
C ALA A 13 -20.94 -14.04 -6.93
N ALA A 14 -21.78 -13.34 -6.16
CA ALA A 14 -23.16 -13.03 -6.54
C ALA A 14 -23.36 -11.65 -7.21
N TRP A 15 -22.30 -10.84 -7.37
CA TRP A 15 -22.38 -9.56 -8.10
C TRP A 15 -21.50 -9.61 -9.34
N SER A 16 -22.09 -10.01 -10.45
CA SER A 16 -21.46 -10.05 -11.77
C SER A 16 -21.08 -8.64 -12.25
N ALA A 17 -19.90 -8.17 -11.85
CA ALA A 17 -19.16 -7.10 -12.51
C ALA A 17 -17.67 -7.53 -12.54
N PRO A 18 -17.20 -8.17 -13.63
CA PRO A 18 -15.84 -8.73 -13.71
C PRO A 18 -14.71 -7.71 -13.51
N SER A 19 -15.01 -6.41 -13.58
CA SER A 19 -14.06 -5.32 -13.36
C SER A 19 -13.80 -4.98 -11.88
N VAL A 20 -14.72 -5.28 -10.97
CA VAL A 20 -14.60 -4.90 -9.55
C VAL A 20 -14.00 -6.04 -8.72
N ALA A 21 -14.24 -7.30 -9.13
CA ALA A 21 -13.73 -8.49 -8.44
C ALA A 21 -12.20 -8.67 -8.56
N GLN A 22 -11.56 -8.10 -9.60
CA GLN A 22 -10.10 -8.10 -9.76
C GLN A 22 -9.38 -7.04 -8.90
N ALA A 23 -10.12 -6.17 -8.22
CA ALA A 23 -9.54 -5.03 -7.52
C ALA A 23 -9.26 -5.31 -6.03
N LEU A 24 -9.73 -6.42 -5.45
CA LEU A 24 -9.56 -6.69 -4.01
C LEU A 24 -8.86 -8.03 -3.83
N HIS A 25 -7.54 -8.02 -3.72
CA HIS A 25 -6.77 -9.21 -3.37
C HIS A 25 -6.30 -9.11 -1.91
N PRO A 26 -6.32 -10.22 -1.14
CA PRO A 26 -5.51 -10.28 0.07
C PRO A 26 -4.06 -10.14 -0.38
N GLY A 27 -3.36 -9.11 0.09
CA GLY A 27 -1.94 -8.95 -0.22
C GLY A 27 -1.13 -10.13 0.31
N SER A 28 0.10 -10.28 -0.18
CA SER A 28 0.99 -11.37 0.26
C SER A 28 1.41 -11.26 1.74
N GLY A 29 1.28 -10.08 2.36
CA GLY A 29 1.53 -9.85 3.77
C GLY A 29 0.37 -10.31 4.68
N ALA A 30 0.68 -10.67 5.93
CA ALA A 30 -0.34 -11.01 6.92
C ALA A 30 -1.27 -9.81 7.17
N GLN A 31 -2.60 -10.02 7.13
CA GLN A 31 -3.60 -8.96 7.35
C GLN A 31 -3.42 -7.75 6.40
N SER A 32 -2.94 -7.96 5.18
CA SER A 32 -2.69 -6.91 4.21
C SER A 32 -3.83 -6.77 3.18
N VAL A 33 -3.87 -5.63 2.50
CA VAL A 33 -4.84 -5.33 1.44
C VAL A 33 -4.09 -4.81 0.22
N GLU A 34 -4.37 -5.35 -0.96
CA GLU A 34 -3.85 -4.80 -2.22
C GLU A 34 -4.95 -4.63 -3.28
N VAL A 35 -4.84 -3.53 -4.02
CA VAL A 35 -5.81 -3.12 -5.04
C VAL A 35 -5.08 -2.53 -6.25
N GLY A 36 -5.26 -3.13 -7.42
CA GLY A 36 -4.70 -2.66 -8.69
C GLY A 36 -3.79 -3.69 -9.36
N ALA A 37 -3.65 -3.59 -10.68
CA ALA A 37 -2.75 -4.48 -11.41
C ALA A 37 -1.30 -4.25 -10.95
N GLY A 38 -0.60 -5.32 -10.56
CA GLY A 38 0.80 -5.27 -10.13
C GLY A 38 1.04 -4.55 -8.80
N SER A 39 -0.01 -4.24 -8.01
CA SER A 39 0.20 -3.82 -6.63
C SER A 39 0.83 -4.95 -5.81
N ASN A 40 1.53 -4.58 -4.73
CA ASN A 40 2.17 -5.52 -3.83
C ASN A 40 2.09 -5.01 -2.39
N ALA A 41 1.22 -5.63 -1.58
CA ALA A 41 1.16 -5.39 -0.13
C ALA A 41 1.83 -6.56 0.62
N SER A 42 3.15 -6.68 0.54
CA SER A 42 3.91 -7.78 1.18
C SER A 42 4.24 -7.53 2.66
N GLY A 43 4.04 -6.32 3.16
CA GLY A 43 4.23 -5.99 4.57
C GLY A 43 3.15 -6.59 5.47
N SER A 44 3.50 -6.98 6.69
CA SER A 44 2.48 -7.30 7.69
C SER A 44 1.63 -6.07 8.00
N GLN A 45 0.30 -6.20 7.94
CA GLN A 45 -0.68 -5.11 8.09
C GLN A 45 -0.48 -3.95 7.10
N SER A 46 0.07 -4.23 5.91
CA SER A 46 0.28 -3.19 4.89
C SER A 46 -0.92 -2.99 3.97
N THR A 47 -1.02 -1.81 3.36
CA THR A 47 -2.04 -1.49 2.35
C THR A 47 -1.39 -0.93 1.08
N ALA A 48 -1.65 -1.54 -0.08
CA ALA A 48 -1.19 -1.05 -1.40
C ALA A 48 -2.38 -0.78 -2.33
N LEU A 49 -2.60 0.48 -2.70
CA LEU A 49 -3.72 0.92 -3.54
C LEU A 49 -3.23 1.69 -4.76
N GLY A 50 -3.30 1.08 -5.93
CA GLY A 50 -2.89 1.67 -7.21
C GLY A 50 -2.15 0.68 -8.09
N ASN A 51 -2.13 0.93 -9.41
CA ASN A 51 -1.33 0.14 -10.34
C ASN A 51 0.16 0.24 -9.96
N GLY A 52 0.80 -0.90 -9.68
CA GLY A 52 2.21 -0.92 -9.25
C GLY A 52 2.48 -0.32 -7.87
N ALA A 53 1.48 -0.05 -7.03
CA ALA A 53 1.70 0.44 -5.66
C ALA A 53 2.40 -0.64 -4.81
N GLN A 54 3.43 -0.28 -4.07
CA GLN A 54 4.25 -1.19 -3.27
C GLN A 54 4.27 -0.78 -1.80
N ALA A 55 3.63 -1.59 -0.95
CA ALA A 55 3.63 -1.44 0.50
C ALA A 55 4.35 -2.64 1.14
N THR A 56 5.69 -2.57 1.17
CA THR A 56 6.54 -3.70 1.60
C THR A 56 7.02 -3.57 3.05
N GLY A 57 6.85 -2.40 3.67
CA GLY A 57 7.13 -2.20 5.09
C GLY A 57 6.03 -2.76 5.99
N SER A 58 6.38 -3.17 7.22
CA SER A 58 5.34 -3.53 8.20
C SER A 58 4.52 -2.29 8.58
N HIS A 59 3.19 -2.43 8.63
CA HIS A 59 2.24 -1.33 8.86
C HIS A 59 2.38 -0.18 7.83
N SER A 60 2.94 -0.43 6.65
CA SER A 60 3.12 0.59 5.62
C SER A 60 1.87 0.80 4.78
N THR A 61 1.66 2.01 4.30
CA THR A 61 0.55 2.34 3.39
C THR A 61 1.07 3.02 2.13
N ALA A 62 0.84 2.42 0.96
CA ALA A 62 1.16 3.00 -0.35
C ALA A 62 -0.14 3.24 -1.13
N THR A 63 -0.43 4.49 -1.47
CA THR A 63 -1.61 4.87 -2.26
C THR A 63 -1.21 5.76 -3.43
N GLY A 64 -1.56 5.35 -4.66
CA GLY A 64 -1.17 5.99 -5.91
C GLY A 64 -0.44 5.04 -6.85
N GLN A 65 -0.53 5.31 -8.16
CA GLN A 65 0.20 4.52 -9.17
C GLN A 65 1.71 4.64 -8.90
N GLY A 66 2.39 3.50 -8.82
CA GLY A 66 3.84 3.46 -8.56
C GLY A 66 4.29 3.99 -7.19
N SER A 67 3.37 4.20 -6.24
CA SER A 67 3.75 4.63 -4.88
C SER A 67 4.56 3.55 -4.15
N HIS A 68 5.52 3.94 -3.32
CA HIS A 68 6.44 3.05 -2.59
C HIS A 68 6.47 3.41 -1.10
N ALA A 69 5.88 2.58 -0.25
CA ALA A 69 5.98 2.64 1.21
C ALA A 69 6.81 1.44 1.70
N THR A 70 8.13 1.57 1.69
CA THR A 70 9.06 0.45 2.01
C THR A 70 9.60 0.51 3.43
N GLY A 71 9.47 1.65 4.12
CA GLY A 71 9.84 1.76 5.53
C GLY A 71 8.77 1.14 6.43
N SER A 72 9.18 0.59 7.58
CA SER A 72 8.20 0.21 8.63
C SER A 72 7.43 1.45 9.10
N ASN A 73 6.11 1.33 9.30
CA ASN A 73 5.21 2.43 9.67
C ASN A 73 5.23 3.61 8.68
N SER A 74 5.67 3.39 7.44
CA SER A 74 5.75 4.46 6.44
C SER A 74 4.41 4.68 5.71
N THR A 75 4.21 5.90 5.22
CA THR A 75 3.03 6.25 4.41
C THR A 75 3.47 6.98 3.14
N ALA A 76 3.17 6.43 1.97
CA ALA A 76 3.39 7.06 0.67
C ALA A 76 2.03 7.31 -0.02
N THR A 77 1.68 8.56 -0.27
CA THR A 77 0.42 8.97 -0.89
C THR A 77 0.69 9.91 -2.07
N GLY A 78 0.43 9.44 -3.29
CA GLY A 78 0.68 10.16 -4.53
C GLY A 78 1.27 9.26 -5.61
N GLN A 79 1.15 9.67 -6.87
CA GLN A 79 1.81 8.96 -7.97
C GLN A 79 3.34 9.06 -7.77
N ASP A 80 4.02 7.92 -7.84
CA ASP A 80 5.47 7.77 -7.57
C ASP A 80 5.98 8.31 -6.21
N ALA A 81 5.09 8.54 -5.22
CA ALA A 81 5.54 8.94 -3.89
C ALA A 81 6.40 7.83 -3.24
N ASN A 82 7.48 8.20 -2.55
CA ASN A 82 8.43 7.26 -1.94
C ASN A 82 8.65 7.59 -0.45
N ALA A 83 8.11 6.75 0.43
CA ALA A 83 8.34 6.76 1.87
C ALA A 83 9.19 5.53 2.26
N SER A 84 10.51 5.67 2.21
CA SER A 84 11.46 4.56 2.43
C SER A 84 12.12 4.59 3.82
N GLY A 85 12.05 5.71 4.54
CA GLY A 85 12.49 5.77 5.93
C GLY A 85 11.52 5.09 6.89
N THR A 86 12.01 4.57 8.02
CA THR A 86 11.15 4.10 9.12
C THR A 86 10.31 5.26 9.65
N SER A 87 9.01 5.05 9.86
CA SER A 87 8.04 6.07 10.29
C SER A 87 8.00 7.31 9.40
N SER A 88 8.37 7.18 8.13
CA SER A 88 8.39 8.30 7.18
C SER A 88 7.02 8.54 6.55
N THR A 89 6.74 9.77 6.13
CA THR A 89 5.52 10.13 5.40
C THR A 89 5.86 10.93 4.14
N ALA A 90 5.52 10.42 2.97
CA ALA A 90 5.64 11.10 1.69
C ALA A 90 4.23 11.33 1.10
N THR A 91 3.80 12.59 0.99
CA THR A 91 2.49 12.96 0.45
C THR A 91 2.64 13.99 -0.67
N GLY A 92 2.32 13.58 -1.91
CA GLY A 92 2.47 14.38 -3.12
C GLY A 92 3.06 13.55 -4.26
N GLN A 93 2.74 13.91 -5.51
CA GLN A 93 3.34 13.27 -6.68
C GLN A 93 4.87 13.43 -6.63
N GLY A 94 5.61 12.34 -6.76
CA GLY A 94 7.08 12.34 -6.71
C GLY A 94 7.71 12.73 -5.35
N SER A 95 6.91 12.87 -4.28
CA SER A 95 7.43 13.20 -2.94
C SER A 95 8.34 12.09 -2.40
N GLN A 96 9.39 12.45 -1.67
CA GLN A 96 10.44 11.55 -1.18
C GLN A 96 10.75 11.77 0.30
N ALA A 97 10.31 10.84 1.16
CA ALA A 97 10.63 10.80 2.58
C ALA A 97 11.56 9.60 2.88
N THR A 98 12.86 9.81 2.74
CA THR A 98 13.89 8.74 2.85
C THR A 98 14.57 8.70 4.22
N GLY A 99 14.41 9.76 5.01
CA GLY A 99 14.92 9.83 6.38
C GLY A 99 14.02 9.10 7.39
N SER A 100 14.58 8.62 8.51
CA SER A 100 13.76 8.08 9.60
C SER A 100 12.94 9.19 10.25
N ASN A 101 11.65 8.95 10.52
CA ASN A 101 10.69 9.94 11.03
C ASN A 101 10.53 11.19 10.13
N SER A 102 10.97 11.11 8.86
CA SER A 102 10.91 12.24 7.94
C SER A 102 9.49 12.45 7.40
N THR A 103 9.16 13.70 7.06
CA THR A 103 7.89 14.05 6.43
C THR A 103 8.17 14.94 5.22
N ALA A 104 7.78 14.48 4.03
CA ALA A 104 7.85 15.22 2.78
C ALA A 104 6.44 15.44 2.24
N THR A 105 5.97 16.68 2.21
CA THR A 105 4.62 17.04 1.77
C THR A 105 4.68 18.07 0.64
N GLY A 106 4.05 17.75 -0.50
CA GLY A 106 4.08 18.56 -1.71
C GLY A 106 4.60 17.76 -2.91
N GLN A 107 4.31 18.22 -4.12
CA GLN A 107 4.89 17.64 -5.34
C GLN A 107 6.42 17.76 -5.26
N ASP A 108 7.12 16.65 -5.51
CA ASP A 108 8.59 16.54 -5.52
C ASP A 108 9.30 16.96 -4.22
N ALA A 109 8.54 17.15 -3.13
CA ALA A 109 9.11 17.49 -1.83
C ALA A 109 10.06 16.38 -1.36
N THR A 110 11.21 16.76 -0.78
CA THR A 110 12.21 15.80 -0.31
C THR A 110 12.55 16.03 1.16
N ALA A 111 12.54 14.97 1.95
CA ALA A 111 12.97 14.94 3.34
C ALA A 111 13.85 13.71 3.60
N SER A 112 15.16 13.94 3.73
CA SER A 112 16.19 12.88 3.84
C SER A 112 16.99 12.93 5.15
N GLY A 113 16.54 13.72 6.14
CA GLY A 113 17.24 13.94 7.40
C GLY A 113 17.40 12.67 8.27
N ALA A 114 18.49 12.65 9.05
CA ALA A 114 18.83 11.60 10.02
C ALA A 114 18.21 11.85 11.40
#